data_AF-A0A7S1PTS5-F1
#
_entry.id   AF-A0A7S1PTS5-F1
#
_cell.length_a   1.000
_cell.length_b   1.000
_cell.length_c   1.000
_cell.angle_alpha   90.00
_cell.angle_beta   90.00
_cell.angle_gamma   90.00
#
_symmetry.space_group_name_H-M   'P 1'
#
loop_
_entity.id
_entity.type
_entity.pdbx_description
1 polymer ?
#
loop_
_entity_poly.entity_id
_entity_poly.type
_entity_poly.pdbx_seq_one_letter_code
_entity_poly.pdbx_strand_id
1 'polypeptide(L)'
;DKVDADAAVVEAGEAEAKKDLLEAEPALIRAVEALQSITAQDFVTLKKLTSPPALIKRIFDGVSILLHNPLAVPGAEVVKGKLWISDSWDLTGKALASDPKTLNVLKDFGQNKK
;
A
#
# COMPACT_ATOMS: atom_id res chain seq x y z
N ASP A 1 29.35 -19.36 -29.26
CA ASP A 1 28.90 -17.98 -29.50
C ASP A 1 28.31 -17.39 -28.22
N LYS A 2 28.89 -16.32 -27.71
CA LYS A 2 28.47 -15.68 -26.45
C LYS A 2 27.19 -14.85 -26.63
N VAL A 3 26.99 -14.31 -27.83
CA VAL A 3 25.82 -13.50 -28.21
C VAL A 3 24.54 -14.34 -28.22
N ASP A 4 24.60 -15.58 -28.70
CA ASP A 4 23.43 -16.47 -28.73
C ASP A 4 23.02 -16.92 -27.31
N ALA A 5 24.00 -17.10 -26.42
CA ALA A 5 23.74 -17.40 -25.01
C ALA A 5 23.13 -16.21 -24.26
N ASP A 6 23.63 -14.99 -24.50
CA ASP A 6 23.08 -13.77 -23.91
C ASP A 6 21.66 -13.48 -24.43
N ALA A 7 21.38 -13.74 -25.70
CA ALA A 7 20.03 -13.62 -26.28
C ALA A 7 19.03 -14.58 -25.64
N ALA A 8 19.42 -15.84 -25.41
CA ALA A 8 18.56 -16.83 -24.77
C ALA A 8 18.21 -16.46 -23.32
N VAL A 9 19.13 -15.82 -22.58
CA VAL A 9 18.89 -15.34 -21.21
C VAL A 9 17.91 -14.16 -21.21
N VAL A 10 18.05 -13.22 -22.15
CA VAL A 10 17.13 -12.08 -22.27
C VAL A 10 15.72 -12.56 -22.62
N GLU A 11 15.59 -13.49 -23.56
CA GLU A 11 14.29 -14.05 -23.97
C GLU A 11 13.61 -14.81 -22.82
N ALA A 12 14.38 -15.59 -22.05
CA ALA A 12 13.86 -16.27 -20.86
C ALA A 12 13.41 -15.27 -19.78
N GLY A 13 14.20 -14.22 -19.52
CA GLY A 13 13.86 -13.18 -18.56
C GLY A 13 12.62 -12.37 -18.97
N GLU A 14 12.45 -12.08 -20.27
CA GLU A 14 11.24 -11.43 -20.79
C GLU A 14 10.00 -12.31 -20.63
N ALA A 15 10.12 -13.61 -20.92
CA ALA A 15 9.02 -14.56 -20.78
C ALA A 15 8.58 -14.71 -19.31
N GLU A 16 9.53 -14.79 -18.37
CA GLU A 16 9.25 -14.84 -16.93
C GLU A 16 8.61 -13.54 -16.43
N ALA A 17 9.18 -12.38 -16.77
CA ALA A 17 8.61 -11.08 -16.40
C ALA A 17 7.20 -10.87 -16.95
N LYS A 18 6.94 -11.31 -18.18
CA LYS A 18 5.62 -11.20 -18.80
C LYS A 18 4.61 -12.12 -18.11
N LYS A 19 5.02 -13.31 -17.69
CA LYS A 19 4.17 -14.22 -16.92
C LYS A 19 3.81 -13.59 -15.56
N ASP A 20 4.79 -13.09 -14.82
CA ASP A 20 4.57 -12.45 -13.52
C ASP A 20 3.68 -11.21 -13.64
N LEU A 21 3.84 -10.44 -14.71
CA LEU A 21 2.97 -9.30 -15.02
C LEU A 21 1.52 -9.74 -15.23
N LEU A 22 1.28 -10.79 -16.04
CA LEU A 22 -0.05 -11.31 -16.32
C LEU A 22 -0.72 -11.87 -15.04
N GLU A 23 0.06 -12.43 -14.12
CA GLU A 23 -0.44 -12.93 -12.83
C GLU A 23 -0.76 -11.77 -11.85
N ALA A 24 -0.02 -10.67 -11.91
CA ALA A 24 -0.22 -9.52 -11.03
C ALA A 24 -1.32 -8.55 -11.53
N GLU A 25 -1.55 -8.48 -12.84
CA GLU A 25 -2.50 -7.55 -13.47
C GLU A 25 -3.95 -7.65 -12.91
N PRO A 26 -4.53 -8.84 -12.66
CA PRO A 26 -5.86 -8.96 -12.07
C PRO A 26 -5.95 -8.41 -10.64
N ALA A 27 -4.88 -8.52 -9.86
CA ALA A 27 -4.84 -7.93 -8.52
C ALA A 27 -4.76 -6.40 -8.60
N LEU A 28 -3.98 -5.88 -9.54
CA LEU A 28 -3.85 -4.44 -9.77
C LEU A 28 -5.19 -3.81 -10.20
N ILE A 29 -5.90 -4.41 -11.16
CA ILE A 29 -7.20 -3.90 -11.63
C ILE A 29 -8.19 -3.82 -10.47
N ARG A 30 -8.31 -4.90 -9.68
CA ARG A 30 -9.21 -4.93 -8.51
C ARG A 30 -8.85 -3.86 -7.47
N ALA A 31 -7.56 -3.60 -7.26
CA ALA A 31 -7.12 -2.56 -6.34
C ALA A 31 -7.48 -1.15 -6.85
N VAL A 32 -7.35 -0.90 -8.16
CA VAL A 32 -7.73 0.38 -8.79
C VAL A 32 -9.25 0.59 -8.72
N GLU A 33 -10.05 -0.44 -9.01
CA GLU A 33 -11.51 -0.38 -8.90
C GLU A 33 -11.96 -0.12 -7.45
N ALA A 34 -11.37 -0.84 -6.48
CA ALA A 34 -11.65 -0.61 -5.07
C ALA A 34 -11.31 0.84 -4.66
N LEU A 35 -10.17 1.37 -5.12
CA LEU A 35 -9.76 2.74 -4.82
C LEU A 35 -10.69 3.79 -5.45
N GLN A 36 -11.21 3.53 -6.65
CA GLN A 36 -12.20 4.39 -7.30
C GLN A 36 -13.54 4.39 -6.55
N SER A 37 -13.90 3.28 -5.90
CA SER A 37 -15.13 3.18 -5.09
C SER A 37 -15.08 4.02 -3.80
N ILE A 38 -13.89 4.41 -3.33
CA ILE A 38 -13.73 5.21 -2.12
C ILE A 38 -14.11 6.67 -2.38
N THR A 39 -14.95 7.20 -1.50
CA THR A 39 -15.49 8.55 -1.57
C THR A 39 -14.80 9.48 -0.58
N ALA A 40 -14.97 10.80 -0.76
CA ALA A 40 -14.52 11.79 0.21
C ALA A 40 -15.22 11.64 1.58
N GLN A 41 -16.45 11.12 1.60
CA GLN A 41 -17.23 10.93 2.82
C GLN A 41 -16.64 9.84 3.73
N ASP A 42 -15.96 8.84 3.15
CA ASP A 42 -15.26 7.80 3.90
C ASP A 42 -14.11 8.39 4.72
N PHE A 43 -13.36 9.33 4.14
CA PHE A 43 -12.29 10.08 4.84
C PHE A 43 -12.84 11.01 5.92
N VAL A 44 -14.01 11.64 5.69
CA VAL A 44 -14.69 12.41 6.74
C VAL A 44 -15.05 11.52 7.94
N THR A 45 -15.44 10.28 7.69
CA THR A 45 -15.76 9.30 8.75
C THR A 45 -14.50 8.85 9.49
N LEU A 46 -13.42 8.55 8.76
CA LEU A 46 -12.12 8.17 9.34
C LEU A 46 -11.59 9.27 10.27
N LYS A 47 -11.67 10.53 9.87
CA LYS A 47 -11.22 11.68 10.68
C LYS A 47 -11.98 11.83 12.01
N LYS A 48 -13.23 11.36 12.08
CA LYS A 48 -14.05 11.43 13.30
C LYS A 48 -13.73 10.33 14.32
N LEU A 49 -12.96 9.31 13.92
CA LEU A 49 -12.56 8.24 14.83
C LEU A 49 -11.52 8.77 15.82
N THR A 50 -11.96 8.97 17.06
CA THR A 50 -11.07 9.38 18.17
C THR A 50 -10.05 8.29 18.50
N SER A 51 -10.42 7.02 18.33
CA SER A 51 -9.54 5.86 18.48
C SER A 51 -9.85 4.84 17.36
N PRO A 52 -9.12 4.86 16.23
CA PRO A 52 -9.36 3.93 15.14
C PRO A 52 -9.05 2.48 15.56
N PRO A 53 -9.80 1.49 15.04
CA PRO A 53 -9.49 0.08 15.21
C PRO A 53 -8.07 -0.26 14.75
N ALA A 54 -7.43 -1.24 15.40
CA ALA A 54 -6.06 -1.66 15.10
C ALA A 54 -5.84 -1.97 13.61
N LEU A 55 -6.83 -2.59 12.94
CA LEU A 55 -6.75 -2.88 11.51
C LEU A 55 -6.62 -1.61 10.66
N ILE A 56 -7.37 -0.54 10.97
CA ILE A 56 -7.27 0.73 10.24
C ILE A 56 -5.86 1.29 10.39
N LYS A 57 -5.32 1.28 11.60
CA LYS A 57 -3.96 1.76 11.86
C LYS A 57 -2.93 1.00 11.03
N ARG A 58 -3.05 -0.34 10.92
CA ARG A 58 -2.15 -1.17 10.09
C ARG A 58 -2.28 -0.91 8.61
N ILE A 59 -3.49 -0.67 8.12
CA ILE A 59 -3.69 -0.30 6.72
C ILE A 59 -2.95 1.01 6.44
N PHE A 60 -3.05 2.00 7.32
CA PHE A 60 -2.34 3.27 7.17
C PHE A 60 -0.82 3.15 7.34
N ASP A 61 -0.32 2.22 8.16
CA ASP A 61 1.12 1.88 8.17
C ASP A 61 1.56 1.36 6.80
N GLY A 62 0.77 0.46 6.19
CA GLY A 62 1.01 -0.04 4.83
C GLY A 62 1.00 1.07 3.78
N VAL A 63 0.02 1.99 3.86
CA VAL A 63 -0.01 3.17 2.99
C VAL A 63 1.22 4.05 3.19
N SER A 64 1.65 4.29 4.43
CA SER A 64 2.86 5.04 4.74
C SER A 64 4.10 4.40 4.11
N ILE A 65 4.22 3.07 4.13
CA ILE A 65 5.33 2.35 3.47
C ILE A 65 5.32 2.62 1.97
N LEU A 66 4.18 2.42 1.31
CA LEU A 66 4.06 2.60 -0.15
C LEU A 66 4.32 4.04 -0.60
N LEU A 67 3.98 5.01 0.24
CA LEU A 67 4.21 6.43 -0.02
C LEU A 67 5.56 6.95 0.51
N HIS A 68 6.41 6.07 1.06
CA HIS A 68 7.69 6.42 1.69
C HIS A 68 7.59 7.48 2.80
N ASN A 69 6.49 7.47 3.55
CA ASN A 69 6.33 8.31 4.73
C ASN A 69 7.08 7.71 5.93
N PRO A 70 7.53 8.55 6.88
CA PRO A 70 8.22 8.06 8.07
C PRO A 70 7.32 7.15 8.91
N LEU A 71 7.92 6.15 9.56
CA LEU A 71 7.24 5.27 10.50
C LEU A 71 7.85 5.40 11.89
N ALA A 72 7.06 5.10 12.91
CA ALA A 72 7.56 4.97 14.27
C ALA A 72 8.50 3.77 14.34
N VAL A 73 9.47 3.82 15.26
CA VAL A 73 10.34 2.67 15.54
C VAL A 73 9.46 1.50 15.99
N PRO A 74 9.55 0.31 15.34
CA PRO A 74 8.72 -0.83 15.72
C PRO A 74 9.01 -1.27 17.15
N GLY A 75 7.98 -1.22 17.99
CA GLY A 75 7.94 -1.83 19.32
C GLY A 75 7.04 -3.05 19.35
N ALA A 76 6.86 -3.63 20.54
CA ALA A 76 5.93 -4.72 20.78
C ALA A 76 4.90 -4.32 21.85
N GLU A 77 3.63 -4.55 21.56
CA GLU A 77 2.50 -4.29 22.46
C GLU A 77 1.68 -5.56 22.68
N VAL A 78 1.18 -5.78 23.90
CA VAL A 78 0.30 -6.91 24.20
C VAL A 78 -1.15 -6.49 24.03
N VAL A 79 -1.79 -6.96 22.96
CA VAL A 79 -3.20 -6.71 22.67
C VAL A 79 -3.98 -8.00 22.88
N LYS A 80 -4.89 -8.01 23.87
CA LYS A 80 -5.71 -9.18 24.23
C LYS A 80 -4.89 -10.46 24.45
N GLY A 81 -3.74 -10.32 25.14
CA GLY A 81 -2.85 -11.44 25.47
C GLY A 81 -1.98 -11.94 24.31
N LYS A 82 -2.00 -11.28 23.14
CA LYS A 82 -1.12 -11.59 22.01
C LYS A 82 -0.12 -10.46 21.82
N LEU A 83 1.10 -10.80 21.40
CA LEU A 83 2.13 -9.82 21.05
C LEU A 83 1.85 -9.28 19.64
N TRP A 84 1.77 -7.95 19.50
CA TRP A 84 1.56 -7.23 18.26
C TRP A 84 2.72 -6.25 18.07
N ILE A 85 3.10 -5.97 16.84
CA ILE A 85 4.04 -4.87 16.52
C ILE A 85 3.33 -3.57 16.88
N SER A 86 4.02 -2.50 17.31
CA SER A 86 3.38 -1.18 17.52
C SER A 86 2.98 -0.51 16.19
N ASP A 87 1.97 0.35 16.17
CA ASP A 87 1.54 1.10 14.97
C ASP A 87 2.25 2.46 14.84
N SER A 88 2.14 3.11 13.67
CA SER A 88 2.63 4.48 13.42
C SER A 88 1.49 5.48 13.25
N TRP A 89 0.34 5.24 13.91
CA TRP A 89 -0.86 6.07 13.75
C TRP A 89 -0.63 7.52 14.17
N ASP A 90 -0.05 7.74 15.34
CA ASP A 90 0.15 9.09 15.88
C ASP A 90 1.25 9.86 15.13
N LEU A 91 2.21 9.17 14.51
CA LEU A 91 3.28 9.78 13.73
C LEU A 91 2.80 10.21 12.33
N THR A 92 2.19 9.28 11.57
CA THR A 92 1.79 9.54 10.18
C THR A 92 0.37 9.16 9.83
N GLY A 93 -0.17 8.08 10.43
CA GLY A 93 -1.47 7.54 10.02
C GLY A 93 -2.61 8.56 10.20
N LYS A 94 -2.62 9.30 11.31
CA LYS A 94 -3.62 10.32 11.61
C LYS A 94 -3.57 11.49 10.63
N ALA A 95 -2.37 11.93 10.26
CA ALA A 95 -2.19 13.01 9.28
C ALA A 95 -2.71 12.59 7.91
N LEU A 96 -2.35 11.39 7.44
CA LEU A 96 -2.84 10.82 6.18
C LEU A 96 -4.35 10.62 6.17
N ALA A 97 -4.94 10.11 7.25
CA ALA A 97 -6.39 9.92 7.33
C ALA A 97 -7.17 11.25 7.37
N SER A 98 -6.54 12.34 7.82
CA SER A 98 -7.18 13.64 8.00
C SER A 98 -6.97 14.60 6.82
N ASP A 99 -5.98 14.34 5.96
CA ASP A 99 -5.65 15.17 4.81
C ASP A 99 -6.63 14.91 3.64
N PRO A 100 -7.42 15.91 3.22
CA PRO A 100 -8.32 15.77 2.08
C PRO A 100 -7.62 15.38 0.77
N LYS A 101 -6.31 15.64 0.65
CA LYS A 101 -5.52 15.32 -0.55
C LYS A 101 -5.12 13.85 -0.63
N THR A 102 -5.14 13.10 0.48
CA THR A 102 -4.64 11.73 0.50
C THR A 102 -5.38 10.83 -0.48
N LEU A 103 -6.71 10.94 -0.62
CA LEU A 103 -7.46 10.16 -1.61
C LEU A 103 -6.99 10.43 -3.04
N ASN A 104 -6.68 11.69 -3.37
CA ASN A 104 -6.16 12.05 -4.70
C ASN A 104 -4.75 11.50 -4.91
N VAL A 105 -3.89 11.57 -3.89
CA VAL A 105 -2.53 10.99 -3.93
C VAL A 105 -2.59 9.48 -4.15
N LEU A 106 -3.51 8.78 -3.47
CA LEU A 106 -3.67 7.33 -3.66
C LEU A 106 -4.15 7.01 -5.07
N LYS A 107 -5.14 7.77 -5.60
CA LYS A 107 -5.66 7.59 -6.96
C LYS A 107 -4.56 7.80 -8.01
N ASP A 108 -3.73 8.83 -7.82
CA ASP A 108 -2.57 9.11 -8.66
C ASP A 108 -1.53 7.99 -8.58
N PHE A 109 -1.23 7.50 -7.37
CA PHE A 109 -0.29 6.39 -7.16
C PHE A 109 -0.70 5.13 -7.95
N GLY A 110 -1.98 4.75 -7.89
CA GLY A 110 -2.49 3.57 -8.62
C GLY A 110 -2.53 3.73 -10.15
N GLN A 111 -2.49 4.96 -10.66
CA GLN A 111 -2.55 5.24 -12.10
C GLN A 111 -1.16 5.45 -12.73
N ASN A 112 -0.28 6.16 -12.02
CA ASN A 112 0.95 6.72 -12.59
C ASN A 112 2.24 6.10 -12.04
N LYS A 113 2.18 5.35 -10.93
CA LYS A 113 3.35 4.70 -10.32
C LYS A 113 3.32 3.18 -10.43
N LYS A 114 2.95 2.68 -11.62
CA LYS A 114 3.11 1.27 -12.00
C LYS A 114 4.58 0.86 -11.98
#